data_AF-A0A8J7MI44-F1
#
_entry.id   AF-A0A8J7MI44-F1
#
_cell.length_a   1.000
_cell.length_b   1.000
_cell.length_c   1.000
_cell.angle_alpha   90.00
_cell.angle_beta   90.00
_cell.angle_gamma   90.00
#
_symmetry.space_group_name_H-M   'P 1'
#
loop_
_entity.id
_entity.type
_entity.pdbx_description
1 polymer ?
#
loop_
_entity_poly.entity_id
_entity_poly.type
_entity_poly.pdbx_seq_one_letter_code
_entity_poly.pdbx_strand_id
1 'polypeptide(L)' 'EGKWGYIDKKGAVVIDFKYDKAAYFKNGLAKIEEEGKAGYVNKKGLLVFLED' A
#
# COMPACT_ATOMS: atom_id res chain seq x y z
N GLU A 1 2.23 17.34 -4.08
CA GLU A 1 2.71 15.93 -4.08
C GLU A 1 1.52 15.01 -3.95
N GLY A 2 1.53 13.87 -4.63
CA GLY A 2 0.43 12.90 -4.60
C GLY A 2 0.76 11.72 -3.69
N LYS A 3 -0.23 11.24 -2.94
CA LYS A 3 -0.13 10.00 -2.17
C LYS A 3 -0.73 8.84 -2.96
N TRP A 4 -0.22 7.64 -2.73
CA TRP A 4 -0.69 6.41 -3.33
C TRP A 4 -1.66 5.68 -2.41
N GLY A 5 -2.66 5.07 -3.04
CA GLY A 5 -3.65 4.18 -2.42
C GLY A 5 -4.01 3.08 -3.41
N TYR A 6 -4.98 2.25 -3.05
CA TYR A 6 -5.40 1.12 -3.87
C TYR A 6 -6.92 1.14 -4.06
N ILE A 7 -7.34 1.03 -5.32
CA ILE A 7 -8.74 0.87 -5.70
C ILE A 7 -8.99 -0.56 -6.19
N ASP A 8 -10.23 -1.01 -6.10
CA ASP A 8 -10.68 -2.24 -6.73
C ASP A 8 -11.01 -2.04 -8.22
N LYS A 9 -11.39 -3.12 -8.91
CA LYS A 9 -11.78 -3.08 -10.33
C LYS A 9 -13.09 -2.30 -10.60
N LYS A 10 -13.86 -1.99 -9.55
CA LYS A 10 -15.08 -1.18 -9.63
C LYS A 10 -14.80 0.30 -9.36
N GLY A 11 -13.55 0.66 -9.05
CA GLY A 11 -13.13 2.02 -8.72
C GLY A 11 -13.32 2.39 -7.25
N ALA A 12 -13.69 1.46 -6.38
CA ALA A 12 -13.84 1.72 -4.96
C ALA A 12 -12.46 1.76 -4.28
N VAL A 13 -12.24 2.73 -3.39
CA VAL A 13 -11.03 2.79 -2.56
C VAL A 13 -11.04 1.65 -1.55
N VAL A 14 -10.00 0.81 -1.60
CA VAL A 14 -9.78 -0.32 -0.67
C VAL A 14 -8.73 0.04 0.37
N ILE A 15 -7.74 0.84 -0.02
CA ILE A 15 -6.71 1.37 0.86
C ILE A 15 -6.51 2.84 0.51
N ASP A 16 -6.61 3.70 1.52
CA ASP A 16 -6.55 5.15 1.36
C ASP A 16 -5.27 5.64 0.71
N PHE A 17 -5.35 6.83 0.09
CA PHE A 17 -4.22 7.52 -0.51
C PHE A 17 -3.31 8.13 0.55
N LYS A 18 -2.51 7.29 1.21
CA LYS A 18 -1.62 7.71 2.32
C LYS A 18 -0.14 7.37 2.13
N TYR A 19 0.19 6.50 1.17
CA TYR A 19 1.57 6.06 0.96
C TYR A 19 2.37 7.05 0.10
N ASP A 20 3.64 7.20 0.40
CA ASP A 20 4.60 7.96 -0.41
C ASP A 20 4.96 7.19 -1.69
N LYS A 21 5.07 5.86 -1.57
CA LYS A 21 5.29 4.94 -2.68
C LYS A 21 4.45 3.69 -2.50
N ALA A 22 3.97 3.14 -3.60
CA ALA A 22 3.18 1.91 -3.61
C ALA A 22 3.51 1.09 -4.86
N ALA A 23 3.80 -0.19 -4.69
CA ALA A 23 3.98 -1.14 -5.79
C ALA A 23 2.67 -1.88 -6.12
N TYR A 24 2.65 -2.58 -7.26
CA TYR A 24 1.56 -3.50 -7.59
C TYR A 24 1.56 -4.73 -6.68
N PHE A 25 0.39 -5.35 -6.52
CA PHE A 25 0.28 -6.60 -5.78
C PHE A 25 0.93 -7.77 -6.52
N LYS A 26 1.81 -8.50 -5.83
CA LYS A 26 2.37 -9.78 -6.26
C LYS A 26 2.21 -10.79 -5.12
N ASN A 27 1.65 -11.96 -5.41
CA ASN A 27 1.36 -13.00 -4.39
C ASN A 27 0.54 -12.48 -3.19
N GLY A 28 -0.36 -11.51 -3.41
CA GLY A 28 -1.24 -10.96 -2.38
C GLY A 28 -0.63 -9.85 -1.52
N LEU A 29 0.63 -9.49 -1.73
CA LEU A 29 1.34 -8.41 -1.03
C LEU A 29 1.79 -7.32 -2.01
N ALA A 30 1.88 -6.09 -1.53
CA ALA A 30 2.47 -4.98 -2.23
C ALA A 30 3.46 -4.25 -1.31
N LYS A 31 4.62 -3.86 -1.85
CA LYS A 31 5.58 -3.03 -1.13
C LYS A 31 5.06 -1.59 -1.07
N ILE A 32 5.13 -0.99 0.11
CA ILE A 32 4.75 0.40 0.35
C ILE A 32 5.87 1.16 1.07
N GLU A 33 5.78 2.49 1.01
CA GLU A 33 6.56 3.41 1.83
C GLU A 33 5.59 4.41 2.48
N GLU A 34 5.64 4.54 3.80
CA GLU A 34 4.83 5.48 4.59
C GLU A 34 5.78 6.23 5.53
N GLU A 35 5.88 7.55 5.38
CA GLU A 35 6.74 8.41 6.20
C GLU A 35 8.20 7.94 6.22
N GLY A 36 8.70 7.48 5.06
CA GLY A 36 10.05 6.93 4.90
C GLY A 36 10.26 5.51 5.41
N LYS A 37 9.22 4.86 5.98
CA LYS A 37 9.29 3.46 6.44
C LYS A 37 8.81 2.50 5.37
N ALA A 38 9.61 1.49 5.06
CA ALA A 38 9.26 0.46 4.11
C ALA A 38 8.44 -0.65 4.78
N GLY A 39 7.43 -1.15 4.06
CA GLY A 39 6.62 -2.26 4.53
C GLY A 39 5.90 -2.98 3.41
N TYR A 40 5.07 -3.93 3.81
CA TYR A 40 4.15 -4.64 2.94
C TYR A 40 2.71 -4.43 3.39
N VAL A 41 1.82 -4.29 2.42
CA VAL A 41 0.38 -4.30 2.63
C VAL A 41 -0.24 -5.45 1.86
N ASN A 42 -1.24 -6.12 2.44
CA ASN A 42 -2.04 -7.10 1.72
C ASN A 42 -3.30 -6.46 1.11
N LYS A 43 -4.07 -7.22 0.31
CA LYS A 43 -5.30 -6.71 -0.35
C LYS A 43 -6.42 -6.28 0.61
N LYS A 44 -6.33 -6.60 1.90
CA LYS A 44 -7.28 -6.17 2.94
C LYS A 44 -6.77 -4.95 3.73
N GLY A 45 -5.63 -4.38 3.36
CA GLY A 45 -5.03 -3.25 4.06
C GLY A 45 -4.23 -3.63 5.31
N LEU A 46 -4.00 -4.92 5.60
CA LEU A 46 -3.15 -5.32 6.72
C LEU A 46 -1.69 -4.97 6.40
N LEU A 47 -1.06 -4.24 7.31
CA LEU A 47 0.31 -3.74 7.19
C LEU A 47 1.29 -4.60 7.99
N VAL A 48 2.47 -4.82 7.40
CA VAL A 48 3.65 -5.39 8.05
C VAL A 48 4.83 -4.48 7.68
N PHE A 49 5.32 -3.69 8.63
CA PHE A 49 6.52 -2.89 8.43
C PHE A 49 7.76 -3.76 8.63
N LEU A 50 8.77 -3.53 7.80
CA LEU A 50 10.09 -4.11 8.01
C LEU A 50 10.80 -3.14 8.95
N GLU A 51 10.84 -3.44 10.25
CA GLU A 51 11.69 -2.70 11.18
C GLU A 51 13.17 -2.98 10.89
N ASP A 52 14.04 -2.06 11.30
CA ASP A 52 15.45 -2.33 11.60
C ASP A 52 15.58 -2.91 13.02
#